data_AF-A0A4U8SG21-F1
#
_entry.id   AF-A0A4U8SG21-F1
#
_cell.length_a   1.000
_cell.length_b   1.000
_cell.length_c   1.000
_cell.angle_alpha   90.00
_cell.angle_beta   90.00
_cell.angle_gamma   90.00
#
_symmetry.space_group_name_H-M   'P 1'
#
loop_
_entity.id
_entity.type
_entity.pdbx_description
1 polymer ?
#
loop_
_entity_poly.entity_id
_entity_poly.type
_entity_poly.pdbx_seq_one_letter_code
_entity_poly.pdbx_strand_id
1 'polypeptide(L)' 'MLNSLCYREMTKKPKAKGLTITSWIIWAFSTFILWFLIAFYMLPVSISILALLYTLEFFDEDIYDVLKAKSKIKSKKFYA' A
#
# COMPACT_ATOMS: atom_id res chain seq x y z
N MET A 1 -9.45 -22.53 -57.55
CA MET A 1 -10.01 -21.36 -56.83
C MET A 1 -8.86 -20.57 -56.22
N LEU A 2 -8.62 -19.34 -56.68
CA LEU A 2 -7.65 -18.44 -56.06
C LEU A 2 -8.31 -17.84 -54.81
N ASN A 3 -7.78 -18.21 -53.63
CA ASN A 3 -8.22 -17.66 -52.35
C ASN A 3 -7.57 -16.27 -52.18
N SER A 4 -8.23 -15.22 -52.67
CA SER A 4 -7.80 -13.85 -52.39
C SER A 4 -8.27 -13.46 -50.99
N LEU A 5 -7.35 -13.31 -50.05
CA LEU A 5 -7.64 -12.79 -48.71
C LEU A 5 -8.07 -11.32 -48.83
N CYS A 6 -9.38 -11.07 -48.79
CA CYS A 6 -9.93 -9.71 -48.82
C CYS A 6 -9.63 -9.03 -47.48
N TYR A 7 -8.77 -8.01 -47.47
CA TYR A 7 -8.37 -7.25 -46.27
C TYR A 7 -9.57 -6.69 -45.46
N ARG A 8 -10.70 -6.45 -46.14
CA ARG A 8 -11.95 -5.98 -45.51
C ARG A 8 -12.60 -7.01 -44.58
N GLU A 9 -12.33 -8.30 -44.78
CA GLU A 9 -12.87 -9.36 -43.92
C GLU A 9 -12.06 -9.50 -42.63
N MET A 10 -10.76 -9.22 -42.69
CA MET A 10 -9.85 -9.24 -41.54
C MET A 10 -10.14 -8.13 -40.51
N THR A 11 -10.84 -7.07 -40.89
CA THR A 11 -11.17 -5.92 -40.03
C THR A 11 -12.53 -6.03 -39.33
N LYS A 12 -13.38 -7.00 -39.70
CA LYS A 12 -14.66 -7.31 -39.04
C LYS A 12 -14.52 -8.09 -37.73
N LYS A 13 -13.38 -7.99 -37.03
CA LYS A 13 -13.22 -8.62 -35.73
C LYS A 13 -14.24 -8.04 -34.74
N PRO A 14 -14.89 -8.85 -33.91
CA PRO A 14 -15.84 -8.35 -32.92
C PRO A 14 -15.10 -7.41 -31.94
N LYS A 15 -15.49 -6.14 -31.96
CA LYS A 15 -14.97 -5.11 -31.07
C LYS A 15 -16.07 -4.74 -30.08
N ALA A 16 -15.78 -4.86 -28.79
CA ALA A 16 -16.63 -4.35 -27.73
C ALA A 16 -16.11 -2.96 -27.34
N LYS A 17 -16.95 -1.92 -27.47
CA LYS A 17 -16.59 -0.52 -27.17
C LYS A 17 -15.24 -0.10 -27.80
N GLY A 18 -15.07 -0.33 -29.11
CA GLY A 18 -13.89 0.10 -29.86
C GLY A 18 -12.63 -0.77 -29.67
N LEU A 19 -12.56 -1.59 -28.62
CA LEU A 19 -11.45 -2.50 -28.35
C LEU A 19 -11.81 -3.96 -28.68
N THR A 20 -10.79 -4.73 -29.06
CA THR A 20 -10.91 -6.18 -29.19
C THR A 20 -11.25 -6.80 -27.85
N ILE A 21 -12.10 -7.84 -27.86
CA ILE A 21 -12.48 -8.59 -26.64
C ILE A 21 -11.24 -9.12 -25.89
N THR A 22 -10.20 -9.52 -26.63
CA THR A 22 -8.92 -9.95 -26.04
C THR A 22 -8.26 -8.86 -25.21
N SER A 23 -8.31 -7.61 -25.65
CA SER A 23 -7.75 -6.46 -24.94
C SER A 23 -8.49 -6.20 -23.61
N TRP A 24 -9.81 -6.40 -23.59
CA TRP A 24 -10.61 -6.31 -22.36
C TRP A 24 -10.25 -7.40 -21.35
N ILE A 25 -10.04 -8.62 -21.84
CA ILE A 25 -9.63 -9.75 -21.00
C ILE A 25 -8.25 -9.47 -20.38
N ILE A 26 -7.28 -9.04 -21.21
CA ILE A 26 -5.93 -8.70 -20.72
C ILE A 26 -5.98 -7.59 -19.68
N TRP A 27 -6.81 -6.56 -19.91
CA TRP A 27 -6.99 -5.48 -18.95
C TRP A 27 -7.54 -5.99 -17.61
N ALA A 28 -8.59 -6.81 -17.61
CA ALA A 28 -9.18 -7.36 -16.40
C ALA A 28 -8.20 -8.26 -15.62
N PHE A 29 -7.42 -9.10 -16.31
CA PHE A 29 -6.41 -9.92 -15.67
C PHE A 29 -5.26 -9.09 -15.10
N SER A 30 -4.79 -8.09 -15.86
CA SER A 30 -3.70 -7.22 -15.43
C SER A 30 -4.08 -6.40 -14.20
N THR A 31 -5.30 -5.87 -14.14
CA THR A 31 -5.76 -5.09 -12.98
C THR A 31 -5.94 -5.96 -11.75
N PHE A 32 -6.42 -7.19 -11.91
CA PHE A 32 -6.55 -8.15 -10.80
C PHE A 32 -5.20 -8.52 -10.17
N ILE A 33 -4.18 -8.78 -11.00
CA ILE A 33 -2.82 -9.09 -10.53
C ILE A 33 -2.19 -7.88 -9.82
N LEU A 34 -2.33 -6.69 -10.40
CA LEU A 34 -1.80 -5.45 -9.81
C LEU A 34 -2.45 -5.14 -8.45
N TRP A 35 -3.76 -5.35 -8.30
CA TRP A 35 -4.46 -5.18 -7.03
C TRP A 35 -3.83 -6.03 -5.93
N PHE A 36 -3.55 -7.31 -6.23
CA PHE A 36 -2.97 -8.24 -5.26
C PHE A 36 -1.54 -7.85 -4.88
N LEU A 37 -0.73 -7.43 -5.85
CA LEU A 37 0.64 -6.94 -5.62
C LEU A 37 0.67 -5.70 -4.72
N ILE A 38 -0.22 -4.73 -4.98
CA ILE A 38 -0.34 -3.51 -4.16
C ILE A 38 -0.76 -3.87 -2.73
N ALA A 39 -1.73 -4.77 -2.56
CA ALA A 39 -2.14 -5.22 -1.23
C ALA A 39 -1.00 -5.89 -0.45
N PHE A 40 -0.17 -6.69 -1.11
CA PHE A 40 1.02 -7.27 -0.49
C PHE A 40 2.07 -6.22 -0.11
N TYR A 41 2.24 -5.17 -0.91
CA TYR A 41 3.17 -4.08 -0.62
C TYR A 41 2.68 -3.18 0.53
N MET A 42 1.38 -3.14 0.81
CA MET A 42 0.82 -2.41 1.95
C MET A 42 1.14 -3.06 3.30
N LEU A 43 1.38 -4.37 3.35
CA LEU A 43 1.75 -5.08 4.58
C LEU A 43 3.07 -4.58 5.22
N PRO A 44 4.20 -4.48 4.50
CA PRO A 44 5.42 -3.94 5.09
C PRO A 44 5.28 -2.46 5.48
N VAL A 45 4.50 -1.68 4.72
CA VAL A 45 4.23 -0.27 5.03
C VAL A 45 3.45 -0.15 6.34
N SER A 46 2.41 -0.96 6.56
CA SER A 46 1.65 -0.93 7.82
C SER A 46 2.49 -1.37 9.02
N ILE A 47 3.34 -2.38 8.85
CA ILE A 47 4.30 -2.81 9.89
C ILE A 47 5.29 -1.69 10.22
N SER A 48 5.82 -0.98 9.21
CA SER A 48 6.73 0.14 9.46
C SER A 48 6.07 1.30 10.20
N ILE A 49 4.80 1.60 9.89
CA ILE A 49 4.03 2.64 10.59
C ILE A 49 3.78 2.24 12.04
N LEU A 50 3.42 0.97 12.30
CA LEU A 50 3.25 0.44 13.65
C LEU A 50 4.55 0.53 14.45
N ALA A 51 5.69 0.16 13.86
CA ALA A 51 6.99 0.26 14.52
C ALA A 51 7.35 1.72 14.87
N LEU A 52 7.06 2.67 13.97
CA LEU A 52 7.25 4.09 14.22
C LEU A 52 6.37 4.60 15.37
N LEU A 53 5.08 4.26 15.35
CA LEU A 53 4.14 4.64 16.41
C LEU A 53 4.58 4.10 17.78
N TYR A 54 4.97 2.82 17.84
CA TYR A 54 5.45 2.20 19.07
C TYR A 54 6.71 2.89 19.62
N THR A 55 7.63 3.27 18.73
CA THR A 55 8.84 3.99 19.11
C THR A 55 8.52 5.39 19.66
N LEU A 56 7.59 6.10 19.03
CA LEU A 56 7.11 7.40 19.49
C LEU A 56 6.43 7.32 20.86
N GLU A 57 5.58 6.31 21.05
CA GLU A 57 4.87 6.07 22.31
C GLU A 57 5.84 5.74 23.45
N PHE A 58 6.84 4.89 23.19
CA PHE A 58 7.95 4.62 24.10
C PHE A 58 8.68 5.90 24.51
N PHE A 59 9.01 6.77 23.54
CA PHE A 59 9.67 8.04 23.85
C PHE A 59 8.80 8.96 24.71
N ASP A 60 7.50 9.08 24.44
CA ASP A 60 6.65 9.93 25.28
C ASP A 60 6.55 9.38 26.71
N GLU A 61 6.11 8.13 26.91
CA GLU A 61 5.93 7.56 28.26
C GLU A 61 7.23 7.56 29.08
N ASP A 62 8.36 7.12 28.50
CA ASP A 62 9.62 7.08 29.24
C ASP A 62 10.20 8.47 29.49
N ILE A 63 10.07 9.43 28.57
CA ILE A 63 10.51 10.81 28.81
C ILE A 63 9.68 11.41 29.96
N TYR A 64 8.35 11.24 29.95
CA TYR A 64 7.50 11.76 31.03
C TYR A 64 7.80 11.10 32.36
N ASP A 65 8.02 9.78 32.41
CA ASP A 65 8.35 9.09 33.65
C ASP A 65 9.74 9.46 34.17
N VAL A 66 10.74 9.62 33.30
CA VAL A 66 12.07 10.13 33.68
C VAL A 66 11.98 11.56 34.21
N LEU A 67 11.17 12.43 33.60
CA LEU A 67 10.97 13.81 34.04
C LEU A 67 10.27 13.85 35.41
N LYS A 68 9.27 12.99 35.62
CA LYS A 68 8.49 12.86 36.86
C LYS A 68 9.31 12.22 37.98
N ALA A 69 10.19 11.27 37.67
CA ALA A 69 11.16 10.72 38.60
C ALA A 69 12.20 11.77 39.03
N LYS A 70 12.69 12.59 38.09
CA LYS A 70 13.61 13.71 38.39
C LYS A 70 12.96 14.80 39.25
N SER A 71 11.67 15.10 39.05
CA SER A 71 10.98 16.11 39.85
C SER A 71 10.71 15.64 41.29
N LYS A 72 10.46 14.34 41.51
CA LYS A 72 10.31 13.75 42.86
C LYS A 72 11.58 13.80 43.71
N ILE A 73 12.77 13.72 43.10
CA ILE A 73 14.06 13.68 43.82
C ILE A 73 14.46 15.05 44.39
N LYS A 74 13.84 16.16 43.97
CA LYS A 74 14.21 17.52 44.42
C LYS A 74 13.58 17.95 45.76
N SER A 75 12.70 17.15 46.39
CA SER A 75 11.88 17.56 47.54
C SER A 75 12.25 16.93 48.90
N LYS A 76 13.48 16.43 49.10
CA LYS A 76 13.93 15.93 50.42
C LYS A 76 15.28 16.50 50.89
N LYS A 77 15.45 17.81 50.73
CA LYS A 77 16.45 18.59 51.49
C LYS A 77 15.79 19.81 52.14
N PHE A 78 14.83 19.56 53.02
CA PHE A 78 14.47 20.49 54.10
C PHE A 78 14.59 19.71 55.41
N TYR A 79 15.82 19.63 55.91
CA TYR A 79 16.09 19.49 57.33
C TYR A 79 16.37 20.92 57.82
N ALA A 80 15.40 21.52 58.49
CA ALA A 80 15.53 22.70 59.33
C ALA A 80 14.49 22.54 60.45
#